data_AF-A0AAD5YR66-F1
#
_entry.id   AF-A0AAD5YR66-F1
#
_cell.length_a   1.000
_cell.length_b   1.000
_cell.length_c   1.000
_cell.angle_alpha   90.00
_cell.angle_beta   90.00
_cell.angle_gamma   90.00
#
_symmetry.space_group_name_H-M   'P 1'
#
loop_
_entity.id
_entity.type
_entity.pdbx_description
1 polymer ?
#
loop_
_entity_poly.entity_id
_entity_poly.type
_entity_poly.pdbx_seq_one_letter_code
_entity_poly.pdbx_strand_id
1 'polypeptide(L)'
;MLNDEEVILLAQNGKIAMYALEKVLGNDELERAVRIRRALVSRASSTKTLEASDVPITNYDYGRVLGACCENVVGYIPLPLGIAGPLKVDGQMVHIPMATAEGTLVASTSRGCKALNAGGGVTTVLTRDGMTRGPAIDFPSIVQAAQAKAWISSEEGYNTLKTAFESTSRFAKLQSLKTAMAGRTLFVRFATATGDAMGMNMISKGTEKALEAMQARYPEMVTLALSGNYCTDKKPAAINWIEGRGKSVVAEAVVPGKVVKSVLKTTVEALCNLNTKKNLVGECDGGDPAQNVESSNCITLMEPINDGEDLLMTVSMPSIEVGTVGGGTVLAPQQAVLEMLGIKGAHPTHPGQNAQALARMIAAAVMAGELSLMSALAAGHLIRAHMAHNRSQTNTPAASRPATPGPGMSPVAGQLASVPVSMGVVTPVSSVATPPVGSNSSEPGSGSGSSSVSSSSTVTHATAAPTLISSSSSPSSSS
;
A
#
# COMPACT_ATOMS: atom_id res chain seq x y z
N MET A 1 -15.49 40.39 -10.02
CA MET A 1 -14.49 39.35 -9.69
C MET A 1 -13.76 38.98 -10.97
N LEU A 2 -12.55 38.41 -10.88
CA LEU A 2 -11.86 37.87 -12.07
C LEU A 2 -12.62 36.65 -12.60
N ASN A 3 -12.64 36.46 -13.92
CA ASN A 3 -13.18 35.26 -14.57
C ASN A 3 -12.16 34.10 -14.57
N ASP A 4 -12.59 32.89 -14.96
CA ASP A 4 -11.75 31.69 -14.88
C ASP A 4 -10.48 31.79 -15.76
N GLU A 5 -10.57 32.36 -16.97
CA GLU A 5 -9.41 32.56 -17.86
C GLU A 5 -8.43 33.60 -17.32
N GLU A 6 -8.90 34.67 -16.68
CA GLU A 6 -8.04 35.65 -16.02
C GLU A 6 -7.25 35.02 -14.86
N VAL A 7 -7.90 34.18 -14.05
CA VAL A 7 -7.22 33.45 -12.96
C VAL A 7 -6.24 32.41 -13.50
N ILE A 8 -6.60 31.70 -14.57
CA ILE A 8 -5.71 30.77 -15.28
C ILE A 8 -4.46 31.52 -15.79
N LEU A 9 -4.65 32.67 -16.46
CA LEU A 9 -3.55 33.46 -17.00
C LEU A 9 -2.62 34.00 -15.89
N LEU A 10 -3.18 34.45 -14.76
CA LEU A 10 -2.39 34.85 -13.60
C LEU A 10 -1.59 33.68 -13.00
N ALA A 11 -2.18 32.49 -12.93
CA ALA A 11 -1.49 31.30 -12.44
C ALA A 11 -0.39 30.82 -13.39
N GLN A 12 -0.64 30.82 -14.70
CA GLN A 12 0.38 30.49 -15.72
C GLN A 12 1.57 31.45 -15.69
N ASN A 13 1.33 32.74 -15.43
CA ASN A 13 2.37 33.77 -15.26
C ASN A 13 2.98 33.81 -13.83
N GLY A 14 2.75 32.78 -13.01
CA GLY A 14 3.33 32.65 -11.68
C GLY A 14 2.85 33.68 -10.64
N LYS A 15 1.76 34.42 -10.91
CA LYS A 15 1.17 35.40 -9.97
C LYS A 15 0.28 34.72 -8.92
N ILE A 16 -0.25 33.54 -9.22
CA ILE A 16 -1.03 32.71 -8.30
C ILE A 16 -0.45 31.29 -8.32
N ALA A 17 -0.12 30.74 -7.15
CA ALA A 17 0.35 29.36 -7.05
C ALA A 17 -0.82 28.36 -7.16
N MET A 18 -0.66 27.29 -7.95
CA MET A 18 -1.73 26.32 -8.22
C MET A 18 -2.29 25.60 -6.96
N TYR A 19 -1.47 25.45 -5.92
CA TYR A 19 -1.88 24.85 -4.64
C TYR A 19 -2.63 25.84 -3.72
N ALA A 20 -2.66 27.12 -4.08
CA ALA A 20 -3.24 28.20 -3.27
C ALA A 20 -4.59 28.72 -3.81
N LEU A 21 -5.13 28.11 -4.88
CA LEU A 21 -6.36 28.54 -5.55
C LEU A 21 -7.56 28.61 -4.58
N GLU A 22 -7.73 27.62 -3.71
CA GLU A 22 -8.79 27.58 -2.69
C GLU A 22 -8.68 28.76 -1.71
N LYS A 23 -7.45 29.19 -1.37
CA LYS A 23 -7.21 30.34 -0.49
C LYS A 23 -7.46 31.68 -1.19
N VAL A 24 -7.21 31.75 -2.51
CA VAL A 24 -7.36 32.98 -3.30
C VAL A 24 -8.81 33.22 -3.74
N LEU A 25 -9.53 32.15 -4.09
CA LEU A 25 -10.93 32.19 -4.52
C LEU A 25 -11.90 32.13 -3.33
N GLY A 26 -11.51 31.46 -2.24
CA GLY A 26 -12.29 31.34 -1.01
C GLY A 26 -13.07 30.04 -0.90
N ASN A 27 -13.59 29.78 0.30
CA ASN A 27 -14.24 28.51 0.67
C ASN A 27 -15.57 28.26 -0.06
N ASP A 28 -16.20 29.29 -0.61
CA ASP A 28 -17.44 29.16 -1.40
C ASP A 28 -17.16 28.82 -2.88
N GLU A 29 -15.90 28.89 -3.32
CA GLU A 29 -15.46 28.67 -4.70
C GLU A 29 -14.57 27.42 -4.88
N LEU A 30 -14.65 26.43 -3.98
CA LEU A 30 -13.76 25.24 -4.02
C LEU A 30 -13.88 24.41 -5.31
N GLU A 31 -15.10 24.21 -5.84
CA GLU A 31 -15.28 23.52 -7.13
C GLU A 31 -14.62 24.31 -8.28
N ARG A 32 -14.70 25.65 -8.22
CA ARG A 32 -14.07 26.55 -9.19
C ARG A 32 -12.54 26.48 -9.10
N ALA A 33 -11.97 26.41 -7.89
CA ALA A 33 -10.54 26.18 -7.68
C ALA A 33 -10.07 24.86 -8.31
N VAL A 34 -10.84 23.78 -8.13
CA VAL A 34 -10.58 22.47 -8.75
C VAL A 34 -10.66 22.56 -10.29
N ARG A 35 -11.68 23.25 -10.83
CA ARG A 35 -11.86 23.47 -12.28
C ARG A 35 -10.69 24.23 -12.91
N ILE A 36 -10.27 25.33 -12.28
CA ILE A 36 -9.14 26.16 -12.71
C ILE A 36 -7.83 25.36 -12.64
N ARG A 37 -7.58 24.59 -11.56
CA ARG A 37 -6.41 23.71 -11.46
C ARG A 37 -6.40 22.66 -12.57
N ARG A 38 -7.54 22.03 -12.82
CA ARG A 38 -7.72 21.02 -13.87
C ARG A 38 -7.40 21.57 -15.26
N ALA A 39 -7.85 22.79 -15.57
CA ALA A 39 -7.49 23.50 -16.81
C ALA A 39 -5.98 23.81 -16.88
N LEU A 40 -5.39 24.33 -15.81
CA LEU A 40 -3.95 24.62 -15.73
C LEU A 40 -3.08 23.37 -15.99
N VAL A 41 -3.38 22.26 -15.31
CA VAL A 41 -2.68 20.98 -15.49
C VAL A 41 -2.90 20.40 -16.89
N SER A 42 -4.11 20.50 -17.43
CA SER A 42 -4.42 20.04 -18.79
C SER A 42 -3.63 20.81 -19.84
N ARG A 43 -3.69 22.15 -19.82
CA ARG A 43 -3.09 23.01 -20.85
C ARG A 43 -1.55 22.95 -20.82
N ALA A 44 -0.97 22.65 -19.67
CA ALA A 44 0.46 22.39 -19.49
C ALA A 44 0.90 20.96 -19.87
N SER A 45 -0.03 20.00 -20.01
CA SER A 45 0.31 18.63 -20.41
C SER A 45 0.48 18.48 -21.92
N SER A 46 1.19 17.43 -22.33
CA SER A 46 1.31 17.06 -23.76
C SER A 46 -0.01 16.57 -24.36
N THR A 47 -0.91 16.00 -23.55
CA THR A 47 -2.17 15.41 -24.03
C THR A 47 -3.31 16.41 -24.10
N LYS A 48 -3.33 17.41 -23.21
CA LYS A 48 -4.40 18.43 -23.09
C LYS A 48 -5.81 17.86 -22.89
N THR A 49 -5.91 16.62 -22.42
CA THR A 49 -7.17 15.87 -22.25
C THR A 49 -7.85 16.08 -20.91
N LEU A 50 -7.13 16.46 -19.85
CA LEU A 50 -7.66 16.43 -18.48
C LEU A 50 -8.84 17.39 -18.30
N GLU A 51 -8.81 18.57 -18.92
CA GLU A 51 -9.86 19.59 -18.84
C GLU A 51 -11.22 19.07 -19.33
N ALA A 52 -11.21 18.27 -20.40
CA ALA A 52 -12.39 17.66 -21.03
C ALA A 52 -12.62 16.18 -20.65
N SER A 53 -11.90 15.64 -19.66
CA SER A 53 -11.99 14.23 -19.26
C SER A 53 -13.26 13.89 -18.47
N ASP A 54 -13.66 12.62 -18.46
CA ASP A 54 -14.81 12.12 -17.69
C ASP A 54 -14.59 12.08 -16.17
N VAL A 55 -13.41 12.49 -15.66
CA VAL A 55 -13.16 12.60 -14.22
C VAL A 55 -14.11 13.66 -13.65
N PRO A 56 -15.07 13.32 -12.78
CA PRO A 56 -16.07 14.27 -12.30
C PRO A 56 -15.47 15.30 -11.34
N ILE A 57 -16.06 16.51 -11.37
CA ILE A 57 -15.74 17.62 -10.47
C ILE A 57 -16.97 18.20 -9.75
N THR A 58 -18.17 18.02 -10.30
CA THR A 58 -19.39 18.68 -9.82
C THR A 58 -20.04 17.95 -8.66
N ASN A 59 -20.77 18.68 -7.80
CA ASN A 59 -21.59 18.12 -6.71
C ASN A 59 -20.80 17.30 -5.67
N TYR A 60 -19.57 17.72 -5.37
CA TYR A 60 -18.70 17.07 -4.40
C TYR A 60 -18.28 18.01 -3.27
N ASP A 61 -18.34 17.54 -2.02
CA ASP A 61 -17.99 18.32 -0.82
C ASP A 61 -16.46 18.43 -0.65
N TYR A 62 -15.86 19.34 -1.42
CA TYR A 62 -14.43 19.67 -1.33
C TYR A 62 -14.05 20.30 0.02
N GLY A 63 -15.00 20.87 0.77
CA GLY A 63 -14.76 21.45 2.09
C GLY A 63 -14.27 20.43 3.11
N ARG A 64 -14.68 19.16 2.98
CA ARG A 64 -14.17 18.03 3.80
C ARG A 64 -12.82 17.47 3.34
N VAL A 65 -12.37 17.81 2.13
CA VAL A 65 -11.09 17.32 1.56
C VAL A 65 -9.96 18.30 1.83
N LEU A 66 -10.22 19.60 1.68
CA LEU A 66 -9.23 20.66 1.81
C LEU A 66 -8.56 20.64 3.19
N GLY A 67 -7.23 20.52 3.21
CA GLY A 67 -6.45 20.51 4.46
C GLY A 67 -6.63 19.27 5.34
N ALA A 68 -7.33 18.23 4.85
CA ALA A 68 -7.65 17.04 5.63
C ALA A 68 -7.37 15.71 4.90
N CYS A 69 -7.65 15.62 3.59
CA CYS A 69 -7.62 14.34 2.85
C CYS A 69 -6.78 14.36 1.56
N CYS A 70 -6.68 15.49 0.85
CA CYS A 70 -5.95 15.56 -0.41
C CYS A 70 -5.61 17.01 -0.81
N GLU A 71 -4.41 17.21 -1.35
CA GLU A 71 -3.93 18.47 -1.93
C GLU A 71 -3.97 18.44 -3.46
N ASN A 72 -3.94 19.61 -4.11
CA ASN A 72 -3.90 19.74 -5.58
C ASN A 72 -5.04 19.01 -6.32
N VAL A 73 -6.23 18.95 -5.71
CA VAL A 73 -7.41 18.24 -6.22
C VAL A 73 -7.82 18.71 -7.62
N VAL A 74 -8.03 17.76 -8.54
CA VAL A 74 -8.49 17.99 -9.94
C VAL A 74 -9.83 17.30 -10.28
N GLY A 75 -10.46 16.69 -9.27
CA GLY A 75 -11.69 15.90 -9.38
C GLY A 75 -11.71 14.78 -8.36
N TYR A 76 -12.57 13.77 -8.56
CA TYR A 76 -12.62 12.55 -7.76
C TYR A 76 -12.82 11.31 -8.65
N ILE A 77 -12.50 10.12 -8.14
CA ILE A 77 -12.67 8.85 -8.89
C ILE A 77 -13.86 8.08 -8.30
N PRO A 78 -14.96 7.89 -9.05
CA PRO A 78 -16.02 6.96 -8.68
C PRO A 78 -15.50 5.52 -8.70
N LEU A 79 -15.76 4.77 -7.61
CA LEU A 79 -15.51 3.32 -7.55
C LEU A 79 -16.85 2.60 -7.33
N PRO A 80 -17.16 1.53 -8.08
CA PRO A 80 -18.36 0.74 -7.86
C PRO A 80 -18.40 0.16 -6.44
N LEU A 81 -19.50 0.40 -5.72
CA LEU A 81 -19.74 -0.12 -4.38
C LEU A 81 -20.75 -1.26 -4.44
N GLY A 82 -20.30 -2.48 -4.20
CA GLY A 82 -21.14 -3.66 -4.06
C GLY A 82 -21.37 -4.03 -2.59
N ILE A 83 -22.37 -4.88 -2.35
CA ILE A 83 -22.65 -5.49 -1.04
C ILE A 83 -22.48 -7.00 -1.16
N ALA A 84 -21.68 -7.59 -0.27
CA ALA A 84 -21.61 -9.03 -0.06
C ALA A 84 -22.37 -9.46 1.20
N GLY A 85 -22.90 -10.69 1.18
CA GLY A 85 -23.57 -11.30 2.33
C GLY A 85 -25.10 -11.33 2.23
N PRO A 86 -25.84 -11.22 3.35
CA PRO A 86 -25.33 -10.96 4.70
C PRO A 86 -24.43 -12.10 5.22
N LEU A 87 -23.49 -11.78 6.11
CA LEU A 87 -22.65 -12.72 6.85
C LEU A 87 -22.98 -12.63 8.34
N LYS A 88 -23.15 -13.78 9.00
CA LYS A 88 -23.29 -13.83 10.45
C LYS A 88 -21.90 -13.80 11.10
N VAL A 89 -21.59 -12.74 11.84
CA VAL A 89 -20.32 -12.54 12.56
C VAL A 89 -20.63 -12.31 14.03
N ASP A 90 -20.02 -13.10 14.93
CA ASP A 90 -20.24 -13.02 16.39
C ASP A 90 -21.74 -12.99 16.80
N GLY A 91 -22.57 -13.72 16.05
CA GLY A 91 -24.02 -13.78 16.25
C GLY A 91 -24.86 -12.76 15.45
N GLN A 92 -24.26 -11.69 14.93
CA GLN A 92 -24.95 -10.60 14.24
C GLN A 92 -24.90 -10.73 12.71
N MET A 93 -25.99 -10.39 12.02
CA MET A 93 -26.04 -10.40 10.54
C MET A 93 -25.54 -9.07 9.98
N VAL A 94 -24.47 -9.10 9.18
CA VAL A 94 -23.79 -7.92 8.63
C VAL A 94 -23.79 -7.96 7.10
N HIS A 95 -24.12 -6.85 6.46
CA HIS A 95 -23.92 -6.65 5.03
C HIS A 95 -22.55 -6.02 4.78
N ILE A 96 -21.69 -6.67 3.98
CA ILE A 96 -20.28 -6.29 3.81
C ILE A 96 -20.15 -5.34 2.60
N PRO A 97 -19.86 -4.05 2.80
CA PRO A 97 -19.61 -3.13 1.70
C PRO A 97 -18.23 -3.38 1.06
N MET A 98 -18.19 -3.44 -0.26
CA MET A 98 -16.98 -3.70 -1.03
C MET A 98 -16.89 -2.73 -2.22
N ALA A 99 -15.99 -1.75 -2.14
CA ALA A 99 -15.67 -0.88 -3.27
C ALA A 99 -14.60 -1.56 -4.14
N THR A 100 -14.93 -1.88 -5.40
CA THR A 100 -14.01 -2.59 -6.30
C THR A 100 -14.34 -2.38 -7.78
N ALA A 101 -13.30 -2.45 -8.62
CA ALA A 101 -13.43 -2.55 -10.07
C ALA A 101 -13.24 -4.00 -10.59
N GLU A 102 -12.96 -4.97 -9.70
CA GLU A 102 -12.74 -6.36 -10.07
C GLU A 102 -14.07 -7.12 -10.21
N GLY A 103 -14.39 -7.54 -11.44
CA GLY A 103 -15.53 -8.41 -11.69
C GLY A 103 -15.37 -9.78 -11.01
N THR A 104 -16.46 -10.33 -10.50
CA THR A 104 -16.56 -11.57 -9.68
C THR A 104 -16.28 -11.39 -8.18
N LEU A 105 -15.49 -10.41 -7.73
CA LEU A 105 -15.05 -10.33 -6.32
C LEU A 105 -16.21 -10.33 -5.32
N VAL A 106 -17.14 -9.37 -5.43
CA VAL A 106 -18.30 -9.24 -4.53
C VAL A 106 -19.22 -10.48 -4.58
N ALA A 107 -19.38 -11.08 -5.77
CA ALA A 107 -20.19 -12.29 -5.96
C ALA A 107 -19.52 -13.53 -5.31
N SER A 108 -18.20 -13.63 -5.40
CA SER A 108 -17.41 -14.68 -4.75
C SER A 108 -17.51 -14.57 -3.23
N THR A 109 -17.27 -13.38 -2.66
CA THR A 109 -17.43 -13.14 -1.22
C THR A 109 -18.85 -13.45 -0.75
N SER A 110 -19.88 -13.08 -1.52
CA SER A 110 -21.29 -13.41 -1.22
C SER A 110 -21.55 -14.92 -1.18
N ARG A 111 -20.95 -15.68 -2.11
CA ARG A 111 -21.02 -17.15 -2.15
C ARG A 111 -20.33 -17.77 -0.92
N GLY A 112 -19.20 -17.22 -0.50
CA GLY A 112 -18.54 -17.58 0.76
C GLY A 112 -19.42 -17.31 1.98
N CYS A 113 -20.05 -16.13 2.05
CA CYS A 113 -20.96 -15.77 3.14
C CYS A 113 -22.12 -16.76 3.26
N LYS A 114 -22.72 -17.15 2.13
CA LYS A 114 -23.76 -18.18 2.07
C LYS A 114 -23.30 -19.53 2.62
N ALA A 115 -22.05 -19.93 2.36
CA ALA A 115 -21.49 -21.18 2.84
C ALA A 115 -21.23 -21.15 4.36
N LEU A 116 -20.60 -20.08 4.87
CA LEU A 116 -20.30 -19.87 6.28
C LEU A 116 -21.58 -19.79 7.14
N ASN A 117 -22.59 -19.04 6.69
CA ASN A 117 -23.88 -18.93 7.39
C ASN A 117 -24.56 -20.28 7.58
N ALA A 118 -24.40 -21.22 6.63
CA ALA A 118 -25.02 -22.53 6.69
C ALA A 118 -24.39 -23.46 7.77
N GLY A 119 -23.22 -23.11 8.30
CA GLY A 119 -22.61 -23.72 9.48
C GLY A 119 -22.78 -22.94 10.78
N GLY A 120 -23.57 -21.85 10.76
CA GLY A 120 -23.89 -21.05 11.95
C GLY A 120 -23.27 -19.66 11.98
N GLY A 121 -22.38 -19.32 11.04
CA GLY A 121 -21.67 -18.04 10.95
C GLY A 121 -20.17 -18.16 11.21
N VAL A 122 -19.53 -17.01 11.42
CA VAL A 122 -18.12 -16.87 11.80
C VAL A 122 -18.03 -16.38 13.24
N THR A 123 -17.20 -17.04 14.05
CA THR A 123 -16.81 -16.58 15.39
C THR A 123 -15.46 -15.89 15.30
N THR A 124 -15.26 -14.76 15.97
CA THR A 124 -14.01 -14.00 15.93
C THR A 124 -13.48 -13.65 17.33
N VAL A 125 -12.15 -13.61 17.44
CA VAL A 125 -11.43 -13.22 18.65
C VAL A 125 -10.39 -12.16 18.29
N LEU A 126 -10.51 -10.99 18.89
CA LEU A 126 -9.48 -9.95 18.87
C LEU A 126 -8.39 -10.32 19.89
N THR A 127 -7.16 -10.56 19.43
CA THR A 127 -6.05 -11.03 20.26
C THR A 127 -5.05 -9.91 20.64
N ARG A 128 -4.97 -8.83 19.84
CA ARG A 128 -4.23 -7.59 20.15
C ARG A 128 -4.93 -6.38 19.52
N ASP A 129 -4.78 -5.21 20.15
CA ASP A 129 -5.16 -3.90 19.56
C ASP A 129 -4.14 -2.85 20.00
N GLY A 130 -3.20 -2.52 19.12
CA GLY A 130 -2.09 -1.60 19.38
C GLY A 130 -1.43 -1.10 18.09
N MET A 131 -1.60 0.19 17.77
CA MET A 131 -0.90 0.84 16.66
C MET A 131 0.57 1.09 17.02
N THR A 132 1.47 1.11 16.02
CA THR A 132 2.92 1.12 16.26
C THR A 132 3.68 2.26 15.56
N ARG A 133 4.76 2.72 16.20
CA ARG A 133 5.75 3.66 15.65
C ARG A 133 7.14 3.25 16.13
N GLY A 134 8.09 3.17 15.21
CA GLY A 134 9.47 2.76 15.48
C GLY A 134 10.48 3.80 15.01
N PRO A 135 10.80 4.83 15.82
CA PRO A 135 11.92 5.73 15.57
C PRO A 135 13.27 5.01 15.52
N ALA A 136 14.21 5.66 14.83
CA ALA A 136 15.65 5.37 14.90
C ALA A 136 16.35 6.52 15.64
N ILE A 137 17.06 6.17 16.71
CA ILE A 137 17.76 7.09 17.60
C ILE A 137 19.24 6.71 17.59
N ASP A 138 20.11 7.65 17.27
CA ASP A 138 21.56 7.43 17.17
C ASP A 138 22.27 7.99 18.40
N PHE A 139 23.31 7.30 18.87
CA PHE A 139 24.09 7.70 20.04
C PHE A 139 25.57 7.86 19.66
N PRO A 140 26.34 8.71 20.35
CA PRO A 140 27.79 8.81 20.17
C PRO A 140 28.54 7.47 20.28
N SER A 141 28.08 6.54 21.12
CA SER A 141 28.71 5.22 21.28
C SER A 141 27.71 4.08 21.46
N ILE A 142 28.15 2.85 21.14
CA ILE A 142 27.40 1.62 21.39
C ILE A 142 27.10 1.41 22.89
N VAL A 143 27.98 1.90 23.78
CA VAL A 143 27.79 1.82 25.23
C VAL A 143 26.63 2.71 25.68
N GLN A 144 26.56 3.95 25.19
CA GLN A 144 25.43 4.84 25.47
C GLN A 144 24.11 4.30 24.89
N ALA A 145 24.12 3.76 23.67
CA ALA A 145 22.94 3.11 23.09
C ALA A 145 22.47 1.90 23.92
N ALA A 146 23.40 1.11 24.48
CA ALA A 146 23.10 0.00 25.37
C ALA A 146 22.55 0.47 26.73
N GLN A 147 23.11 1.54 27.31
CA GLN A 147 22.58 2.17 28.53
C GLN A 147 21.16 2.72 28.31
N ALA A 148 20.91 3.38 27.18
CA ALA A 148 19.60 3.87 26.77
C ALA A 148 18.60 2.71 26.60
N LYS A 149 19.00 1.63 25.93
CA LYS A 149 18.19 0.40 25.82
C LYS A 149 17.83 -0.18 27.20
N ALA A 150 18.80 -0.27 28.11
CA ALA A 150 18.59 -0.80 29.45
C ALA A 150 17.66 0.11 30.30
N TRP A 151 17.79 1.43 30.16
CA TRP A 151 16.91 2.40 30.83
C TRP A 151 15.46 2.34 30.29
N ILE A 152 15.25 2.21 28.98
CA ILE A 152 13.90 2.03 28.40
C ILE A 152 13.20 0.79 28.98
N SER A 153 13.96 -0.29 29.23
CA SER A 153 13.45 -1.52 29.83
C SER A 153 13.33 -1.47 31.36
N SER A 154 13.77 -0.39 32.02
CA SER A 154 13.61 -0.23 33.47
C SER A 154 12.24 0.39 33.80
N GLU A 155 11.76 0.18 35.02
CA GLU A 155 10.51 0.78 35.49
C GLU A 155 10.54 2.32 35.43
N GLU A 156 11.68 2.93 35.80
CA GLU A 156 11.90 4.38 35.74
C GLU A 156 11.75 4.92 34.31
N GLY A 157 12.46 4.32 33.35
CA GLY A 157 12.47 4.78 31.97
C GLY A 157 11.16 4.48 31.24
N TYR A 158 10.60 3.29 31.43
CA TYR A 158 9.28 2.96 30.90
C TYR A 158 8.20 3.93 31.39
N ASN A 159 8.15 4.22 32.70
CA ASN A 159 7.14 5.11 33.27
C ASN A 159 7.36 6.58 32.87
N THR A 160 8.61 7.02 32.71
CA THR A 160 8.92 8.37 32.20
C THR A 160 8.45 8.53 30.76
N LEU A 161 8.80 7.59 29.88
CA LEU A 161 8.38 7.61 28.48
C LEU A 161 6.86 7.47 28.34
N LYS A 162 6.22 6.60 29.13
CA LYS A 162 4.76 6.42 29.19
C LYS A 162 4.06 7.71 29.59
N THR A 163 4.55 8.40 30.63
CA THR A 163 3.96 9.66 31.11
C THR A 163 4.06 10.76 30.05
N ALA A 164 5.24 10.92 29.43
CA ALA A 164 5.44 11.87 28.34
C ALA A 164 4.56 11.54 27.12
N PHE A 165 4.51 10.28 26.71
CA PHE A 165 3.72 9.79 25.58
C PHE A 165 2.21 10.04 25.77
N GLU A 166 1.65 9.60 26.90
CA GLU A 166 0.20 9.70 27.16
C GLU A 166 -0.26 11.14 27.44
N SER A 167 0.65 12.06 27.82
CA SER A 167 0.33 13.50 27.95
C SER A 167 -0.19 14.14 26.65
N THR A 168 0.08 13.51 25.50
CA THR A 168 -0.23 14.08 24.18
C THR A 168 -1.68 13.85 23.71
N SER A 169 -2.40 12.88 24.29
CA SER A 169 -3.75 12.45 23.89
C SER A 169 -4.44 11.62 24.97
N ARG A 170 -5.71 11.94 25.26
CA ARG A 170 -6.56 11.18 26.20
C ARG A 170 -6.81 9.72 25.79
N PHE A 171 -6.69 9.41 24.50
CA PHE A 171 -6.92 8.06 23.94
C PHE A 171 -5.63 7.24 23.78
N ALA A 172 -4.47 7.89 23.81
CA ALA A 172 -3.19 7.22 23.74
C ALA A 172 -2.94 6.49 25.07
N LYS A 173 -2.75 5.17 25.02
CA LYS A 173 -2.36 4.35 26.17
C LYS A 173 -1.17 3.49 25.78
N LEU A 174 0.00 3.78 26.34
CA LEU A 174 1.23 3.07 25.94
C LEU A 174 1.20 1.66 26.55
N GLN A 175 1.27 0.64 25.69
CA GLN A 175 1.15 -0.76 26.06
C GLN A 175 2.52 -1.42 26.21
N SER A 176 3.47 -1.12 25.31
CA SER A 176 4.81 -1.68 25.36
C SER A 176 5.83 -0.86 24.57
N LEU A 177 7.11 -1.07 24.89
CA LEU A 177 8.29 -0.57 24.18
C LEU A 177 9.18 -1.76 23.83
N LYS A 178 9.30 -2.12 22.55
CA LYS A 178 10.22 -3.18 22.10
C LYS A 178 11.46 -2.56 21.49
N THR A 179 12.64 -2.84 22.04
CA THR A 179 13.91 -2.22 21.63
C THR A 179 14.83 -3.15 20.86
N ALA A 180 15.47 -2.64 19.82
CA ALA A 180 16.51 -3.33 19.05
C ALA A 180 17.69 -2.38 18.78
N MET A 181 18.91 -2.89 18.70
CA MET A 181 20.11 -2.10 18.42
C MET A 181 20.81 -2.62 17.18
N ALA A 182 21.33 -1.70 16.36
CA ALA A 182 22.27 -1.97 15.28
C ALA A 182 23.46 -1.02 15.44
N GLY A 183 24.59 -1.53 15.92
CA GLY A 183 25.72 -0.69 16.34
C GLY A 183 25.31 0.32 17.43
N ARG A 184 25.56 1.61 17.17
CA ARG A 184 25.21 2.73 18.06
C ARG A 184 23.81 3.32 17.81
N THR A 185 23.03 2.74 16.90
CA THR A 185 21.65 3.14 16.62
C THR A 185 20.66 2.22 17.36
N LEU A 186 19.70 2.82 18.06
CA LEU A 186 18.64 2.19 18.83
C LEU A 186 17.29 2.41 18.12
N PHE A 187 16.58 1.33 17.85
CA PHE A 187 15.20 1.33 17.40
C PHE A 187 14.27 1.03 18.58
N VAL A 188 13.22 1.82 18.73
CA VAL A 188 12.25 1.69 19.83
C VAL A 188 10.84 1.58 19.24
N ARG A 189 10.24 0.39 19.22
CA ARG A 189 8.87 0.19 18.74
C ARG A 189 7.90 0.49 19.87
N PHE A 190 7.29 1.67 19.83
CA PHE A 190 6.16 2.05 20.66
C PHE A 190 4.91 1.31 20.16
N ALA A 191 4.15 0.70 21.07
CA ALA A 191 2.83 0.13 20.78
C ALA A 191 1.77 0.77 21.69
N THR A 192 0.66 1.23 21.11
CA THR A 192 -0.36 1.98 21.86
C THR A 192 -1.79 1.69 21.40
N ALA A 193 -2.73 1.63 22.35
CA ALA A 193 -4.14 1.75 22.03
C ALA A 193 -4.45 3.19 21.58
N THR A 194 -5.35 3.35 20.61
CA THR A 194 -5.65 4.64 19.97
C THR A 194 -7.16 4.97 19.90
N GLY A 195 -7.97 4.21 20.63
CA GLY A 195 -9.43 4.25 20.54
C GLY A 195 -9.91 3.84 19.15
N ASP A 196 -10.92 4.54 18.63
CA ASP A 196 -11.53 4.24 17.32
C ASP A 196 -10.78 4.85 16.13
N ALA A 197 -9.71 5.61 16.36
CA ALA A 197 -8.82 6.05 15.30
C ALA A 197 -7.91 4.89 14.85
N MET A 198 -7.47 4.91 13.59
CA MET A 198 -6.34 4.06 13.16
C MET A 198 -5.04 4.53 13.85
N GLY A 199 -4.96 5.84 14.16
CA GLY A 199 -4.10 6.35 15.24
C GLY A 199 -2.69 6.79 14.86
N MET A 200 -2.28 6.68 13.59
CA MET A 200 -0.89 6.97 13.17
C MET A 200 -0.37 8.38 13.49
N ASN A 201 -1.21 9.42 13.42
CA ASN A 201 -0.82 10.77 13.84
C ASN A 201 -0.73 10.91 15.37
N MET A 202 -1.60 10.19 16.10
CA MET A 202 -1.64 10.18 17.56
C MET A 202 -0.38 9.54 18.14
N ILE A 203 0.02 8.37 17.62
CA ILE A 203 1.24 7.71 18.05
C ILE A 203 2.49 8.48 17.63
N SER A 204 2.55 9.07 16.44
CA SER A 204 3.70 9.91 16.05
C SER A 204 3.93 11.06 17.04
N LYS A 205 2.87 11.80 17.41
CA LYS A 205 2.94 12.88 18.41
C LYS A 205 3.36 12.35 19.79
N GLY A 206 2.80 11.22 20.23
CA GLY A 206 3.19 10.58 21.49
C GLY A 206 4.66 10.16 21.52
N THR A 207 5.15 9.56 20.43
CA THR A 207 6.55 9.16 20.28
C THR A 207 7.47 10.37 20.27
N GLU A 208 7.16 11.43 19.53
CA GLU A 208 7.93 12.68 19.53
C GLU A 208 8.07 13.23 20.96
N LYS A 209 6.97 13.31 21.71
CA LYS A 209 7.01 13.78 23.11
C LYS A 209 7.78 12.86 24.06
N ALA A 210 7.75 11.55 23.81
CA ALA A 210 8.57 10.59 24.56
C ALA A 210 10.07 10.74 24.24
N LEU A 211 10.43 11.03 22.98
CA LEU A 211 11.81 11.30 22.58
C LEU A 211 12.33 12.62 23.17
N GLU A 212 11.52 13.68 23.25
CA GLU A 212 11.87 14.90 24.00
C GLU A 212 12.22 14.59 25.47
N ALA A 213 11.41 13.77 26.15
CA ALA A 213 11.66 13.37 27.53
C ALA A 213 12.93 12.51 27.67
N MET A 214 13.23 11.67 26.67
CA MET A 214 14.46 10.89 26.61
C MET A 214 15.71 11.75 26.37
N GLN A 215 15.60 12.81 25.56
CA GLN A 215 16.69 13.76 25.28
C GLN A 215 17.20 14.44 26.56
N ALA A 216 16.31 14.69 27.54
CA ALA A 216 16.69 15.27 28.83
C ALA A 216 17.67 14.38 29.63
N ARG A 217 17.62 13.05 29.44
CA ARG A 217 18.56 12.10 30.05
C ARG A 217 19.77 11.79 29.16
N TYR A 218 19.59 11.83 27.84
CA TYR A 218 20.64 11.56 26.86
C TYR A 218 20.80 12.77 25.92
N PRO A 219 21.41 13.89 26.36
CA PRO A 219 21.46 15.13 25.57
C PRO A 219 22.19 14.99 24.23
N GLU A 220 23.10 14.02 24.11
CA GLU A 220 23.87 13.73 22.90
C GLU A 220 23.15 12.78 21.92
N MET A 221 21.96 12.27 22.25
CA MET A 221 21.22 11.39 21.34
C MET A 221 20.68 12.18 20.14
N VAL A 222 20.56 11.54 18.97
CA VAL A 222 20.03 12.16 17.75
C VAL A 222 18.87 11.33 17.23
N THR A 223 17.67 11.90 17.19
CA THR A 223 16.54 11.26 16.50
C THR A 223 16.75 11.39 14.99
N LEU A 224 17.27 10.33 14.34
CA LEU A 224 17.50 10.32 12.89
C LEU A 224 16.19 10.37 12.12
N ALA A 225 15.19 9.63 12.59
CA ALA A 225 13.86 9.61 12.02
C ALA A 225 12.83 9.15 13.07
N LEU A 226 11.69 9.84 13.13
CA LEU A 226 10.54 9.40 13.93
C LEU A 226 9.98 8.03 13.46
N SER A 227 10.24 7.67 12.20
CA SER A 227 9.90 6.39 11.59
C SER A 227 11.12 5.75 10.92
N GLY A 228 11.98 5.11 11.70
CA GLY A 228 13.14 4.33 11.24
C GLY A 228 12.80 2.95 10.68
N ASN A 229 11.64 2.81 10.00
CA ASN A 229 11.09 1.57 9.45
C ASN A 229 10.89 0.39 10.42
N TYR A 230 11.08 0.59 11.73
CA TYR A 230 10.82 -0.41 12.79
C TYR A 230 9.38 -0.36 13.34
N CYS A 231 8.46 0.34 12.65
CA CYS A 231 7.04 0.36 13.02
C CYS A 231 6.38 -1.03 12.80
N THR A 232 6.52 -1.70 11.66
CA THR A 232 6.81 -1.16 10.31
C THR A 232 5.50 -0.61 9.72
N ASP A 233 5.55 0.33 8.76
CA ASP A 233 4.35 1.00 8.19
C ASP A 233 4.47 1.04 6.68
N LYS A 234 3.49 0.46 5.97
CA LYS A 234 3.43 0.29 4.52
C LYS A 234 4.68 -0.37 3.91
N LYS A 235 5.35 -1.28 4.62
CA LYS A 235 6.38 -2.18 4.04
C LYS A 235 6.24 -3.61 4.61
N PRO A 236 6.39 -4.67 3.79
CA PRO A 236 6.29 -6.04 4.29
C PRO A 236 7.39 -6.28 5.34
N ALA A 237 7.00 -6.75 6.52
CA ALA A 237 7.92 -6.89 7.64
C ALA A 237 7.49 -7.98 8.63
N ALA A 238 8.39 -8.94 8.88
CA ALA A 238 8.16 -10.04 9.81
C ALA A 238 7.80 -9.58 11.23
N ILE A 239 8.22 -8.38 11.67
CA ILE A 239 7.84 -7.83 12.98
C ILE A 239 6.33 -7.56 13.08
N ASN A 240 5.67 -7.16 11.98
CA ASN A 240 4.22 -6.94 11.98
C ASN A 240 3.46 -8.28 11.97
N TRP A 241 4.02 -9.32 11.36
CA TRP A 241 3.50 -10.69 11.42
C TRP A 241 3.60 -11.28 12.83
N ILE A 242 4.79 -11.23 13.43
CA ILE A 242 5.11 -11.90 14.70
C ILE A 242 4.53 -11.15 15.91
N GLU A 243 4.61 -9.81 15.92
CA GLU A 243 4.18 -8.99 17.07
C GLU A 243 2.82 -8.33 16.89
N GLY A 244 2.22 -8.46 15.71
CA GLY A 244 1.03 -7.70 15.33
C GLY A 244 1.29 -6.19 15.16
N ARG A 245 0.31 -5.51 14.58
CA ARG A 245 0.27 -4.04 14.40
C ARG A 245 -1.16 -3.60 14.09
N GLY A 246 -1.69 -2.61 14.81
CA GLY A 246 -3.12 -2.35 14.76
C GLY A 246 -3.87 -3.48 15.46
N LYS A 247 -4.82 -4.13 14.77
CA LYS A 247 -5.71 -5.15 15.34
C LYS A 247 -5.32 -6.54 14.86
N SER A 248 -5.04 -7.44 15.78
CA SER A 248 -4.83 -8.86 15.50
C SER A 248 -6.15 -9.60 15.73
N VAL A 249 -6.67 -10.27 14.70
CA VAL A 249 -7.94 -11.00 14.77
C VAL A 249 -7.73 -12.44 14.30
N VAL A 250 -8.29 -13.39 15.05
CA VAL A 250 -8.48 -14.77 14.62
C VAL A 250 -9.97 -14.99 14.39
N ALA A 251 -10.32 -15.66 13.30
CA ALA A 251 -11.69 -16.03 12.94
C ALA A 251 -11.77 -17.54 12.69
N GLU A 252 -12.87 -18.16 13.08
CA GLU A 252 -13.17 -19.57 12.82
C GLU A 252 -14.60 -19.76 12.32
N ALA A 253 -14.80 -20.80 11.50
CA ALA A 253 -16.12 -21.29 11.10
C ALA A 253 -16.07 -22.77 10.72
N VAL A 254 -17.17 -23.47 10.97
CA VAL A 254 -17.42 -24.81 10.42
C VAL A 254 -18.30 -24.67 9.18
N VAL A 255 -17.99 -25.39 8.11
CA VAL A 255 -18.79 -25.44 6.88
C VAL A 255 -19.25 -26.88 6.64
N PRO A 256 -20.57 -27.18 6.70
CA PRO A 256 -21.05 -28.54 6.58
C PRO A 256 -20.72 -29.18 5.23
N GLY A 257 -20.36 -30.47 5.18
CA GLY A 257 -19.95 -31.18 3.96
C GLY A 257 -20.96 -31.09 2.82
N LYS A 258 -22.26 -31.16 3.15
CA LYS A 258 -23.36 -30.95 2.20
C LYS A 258 -23.32 -29.57 1.53
N VAL A 259 -22.85 -28.54 2.22
CA VAL A 259 -22.69 -27.16 1.74
C VAL A 259 -21.42 -27.02 0.90
N VAL A 260 -20.32 -27.68 1.31
CA VAL A 260 -19.10 -27.78 0.49
C VAL A 260 -19.41 -28.41 -0.88
N LYS A 261 -20.13 -29.53 -0.89
CA LYS A 261 -20.58 -30.21 -2.11
C LYS A 261 -21.59 -29.34 -2.92
N SER A 262 -22.64 -28.81 -2.29
CA SER A 262 -23.75 -28.15 -3.01
C SER A 262 -23.55 -26.66 -3.37
N VAL A 263 -22.83 -25.88 -2.56
CA VAL A 263 -22.58 -24.44 -2.77
C VAL A 263 -21.15 -24.21 -3.27
N LEU A 264 -20.16 -24.83 -2.62
CA LEU A 264 -18.75 -24.66 -2.97
C LEU A 264 -18.30 -25.54 -4.15
N LYS A 265 -19.12 -26.54 -4.54
CA LYS A 265 -18.91 -27.40 -5.72
C LYS A 265 -17.57 -28.16 -5.70
N THR A 266 -17.15 -28.57 -4.50
CA THR A 266 -15.89 -29.28 -4.25
C THR A 266 -16.06 -30.26 -3.07
N THR A 267 -14.98 -30.87 -2.59
CA THR A 267 -14.93 -31.72 -1.38
C THR A 267 -14.08 -31.07 -0.28
N VAL A 268 -14.28 -31.51 0.98
CA VAL A 268 -13.46 -31.09 2.13
C VAL A 268 -11.99 -31.47 1.90
N GLU A 269 -11.74 -32.73 1.52
CA GLU A 269 -10.41 -33.25 1.17
C GLU A 269 -9.68 -32.37 0.12
N ALA A 270 -10.36 -32.01 -0.97
CA ALA A 270 -9.77 -31.19 -2.02
C ALA A 270 -9.42 -29.77 -1.53
N LEU A 271 -10.25 -29.18 -0.66
CA LEU A 271 -9.98 -27.89 -0.03
C LEU A 271 -8.77 -27.96 0.91
N CYS A 272 -8.72 -28.93 1.82
CA CYS A 272 -7.61 -29.08 2.78
C CYS A 272 -6.28 -29.37 2.05
N ASN A 273 -6.28 -30.29 1.08
CA ASN A 273 -5.10 -30.58 0.25
C ASN A 273 -4.63 -29.35 -0.56
N LEU A 274 -5.56 -28.57 -1.13
CA LEU A 274 -5.20 -27.33 -1.83
C LEU A 274 -4.69 -26.25 -0.87
N ASN A 275 -5.27 -26.11 0.33
CA ASN A 275 -4.82 -25.15 1.34
C ASN A 275 -3.38 -25.45 1.76
N THR A 276 -3.07 -26.70 2.10
CA THR A 276 -1.70 -27.10 2.46
C THR A 276 -0.71 -26.85 1.31
N LYS A 277 -1.08 -27.19 0.07
CA LYS A 277 -0.17 -27.03 -1.08
C LYS A 277 -0.03 -25.58 -1.56
N LYS A 278 -1.08 -24.77 -1.53
CA LYS A 278 -1.04 -23.36 -1.96
C LYS A 278 -0.62 -22.42 -0.84
N ASN A 279 -1.38 -22.41 0.26
CA ASN A 279 -1.29 -21.38 1.31
C ASN A 279 -0.18 -21.66 2.32
N LEU A 280 0.28 -22.92 2.45
CA LEU A 280 1.40 -23.26 3.33
C LEU A 280 2.67 -23.48 2.51
N VAL A 281 2.72 -24.54 1.70
CA VAL A 281 3.93 -24.88 0.91
C VAL A 281 4.23 -23.82 -0.16
N GLY A 282 3.25 -23.49 -1.00
CA GLY A 282 3.43 -22.53 -2.09
C GLY A 282 3.80 -21.11 -1.64
N GLU A 283 3.35 -20.67 -0.47
CA GLU A 283 3.74 -19.37 0.10
C GLU A 283 5.15 -19.40 0.71
N CYS A 284 5.59 -20.53 1.28
CA CYS A 284 6.97 -20.72 1.73
C CYS A 284 7.97 -20.74 0.57
N ASP A 285 7.65 -21.44 -0.53
CA ASP A 285 8.54 -21.57 -1.69
C ASP A 285 8.46 -20.36 -2.66
N GLY A 286 7.28 -19.73 -2.76
CA GLY A 286 6.98 -18.66 -3.73
C GLY A 286 7.45 -17.26 -3.33
N GLY A 287 7.69 -17.01 -2.04
CA GLY A 287 8.58 -15.93 -1.59
C GLY A 287 8.20 -14.48 -1.93
N ASP A 288 6.92 -14.09 -2.00
CA ASP A 288 6.54 -12.67 -2.10
C ASP A 288 5.28 -12.29 -1.29
N PRO A 289 5.42 -11.70 -0.08
CA PRO A 289 4.30 -11.16 0.69
C PRO A 289 3.86 -9.73 0.28
N ALA A 290 4.41 -9.13 -0.78
CA ALA A 290 4.38 -7.66 -0.95
C ALA A 290 3.05 -7.04 -1.46
N GLN A 291 2.06 -7.79 -1.94
CA GLN A 291 0.99 -7.19 -2.79
C GLN A 291 -0.25 -6.60 -2.08
N ASN A 292 -0.37 -6.68 -0.75
CA ASN A 292 -1.12 -5.67 0.04
C ASN A 292 -0.48 -5.44 1.44
N VAL A 293 0.85 -5.59 1.46
CA VAL A 293 1.85 -5.04 2.39
C VAL A 293 1.77 -5.41 3.88
N GLU A 294 0.69 -5.10 4.60
CA GLU A 294 0.60 -5.27 6.07
C GLU A 294 -0.79 -5.70 6.54
N SER A 295 -1.84 -4.95 6.16
CA SER A 295 -3.22 -5.28 6.54
C SER A 295 -3.81 -6.50 5.82
N SER A 296 -3.13 -7.04 4.82
CA SER A 296 -3.46 -8.34 4.19
C SER A 296 -2.72 -9.54 4.77
N ASN A 297 -1.86 -9.35 5.79
CA ASN A 297 -1.23 -10.46 6.48
C ASN A 297 -2.32 -11.40 7.00
N CYS A 298 -2.34 -12.62 6.48
CA CYS A 298 -3.37 -13.63 6.70
C CYS A 298 -2.72 -15.01 6.62
N ILE A 299 -2.99 -15.89 7.58
CA ILE A 299 -2.79 -17.33 7.42
C ILE A 299 -4.17 -18.02 7.43
N THR A 300 -4.43 -18.80 6.39
CA THR A 300 -5.65 -19.59 6.23
C THR A 300 -5.35 -21.06 6.53
N LEU A 301 -6.07 -21.65 7.49
CA LEU A 301 -6.01 -23.09 7.79
C LEU A 301 -7.35 -23.74 7.46
N MET A 302 -7.28 -24.99 7.00
CA MET A 302 -8.43 -25.79 6.60
C MET A 302 -8.22 -27.23 7.07
N GLU A 303 -9.13 -27.73 7.90
CA GLU A 303 -9.01 -29.02 8.57
C GLU A 303 -10.29 -29.84 8.40
N PRO A 304 -10.19 -31.15 8.11
CA PRO A 304 -11.34 -32.05 8.14
C PRO A 304 -11.75 -32.33 9.60
N ILE A 305 -13.02 -32.13 9.92
CA ILE A 305 -13.60 -32.48 11.22
C ILE A 305 -14.83 -33.39 11.04
N ASN A 306 -15.38 -33.92 12.14
CA ASN A 306 -16.53 -34.84 12.11
C ASN A 306 -16.29 -36.02 11.14
N ASP A 307 -15.23 -36.78 11.40
CA ASP A 307 -14.73 -37.88 10.56
C ASP A 307 -14.43 -37.50 9.09
N GLY A 308 -14.25 -36.20 8.82
CA GLY A 308 -13.93 -35.64 7.51
C GLY A 308 -15.15 -35.24 6.66
N GLU A 309 -16.36 -35.35 7.20
CA GLU A 309 -17.56 -34.84 6.51
C GLU A 309 -17.60 -33.31 6.48
N ASP A 310 -17.17 -32.63 7.54
CA ASP A 310 -17.26 -31.16 7.66
C ASP A 310 -15.89 -30.49 7.60
N LEU A 311 -15.86 -29.23 7.15
CA LEU A 311 -14.66 -28.40 7.07
C LEU A 311 -14.61 -27.44 8.25
N LEU A 312 -13.58 -27.52 9.08
CA LEU A 312 -13.16 -26.40 9.93
C LEU A 312 -12.26 -25.48 9.11
N MET A 313 -12.53 -24.17 9.14
CA MET A 313 -11.69 -23.16 8.52
C MET A 313 -11.34 -22.10 9.55
N THR A 314 -10.07 -21.73 9.64
CA THR A 314 -9.61 -20.60 10.45
C THR A 314 -8.79 -19.61 9.62
N VAL A 315 -8.89 -18.34 10.00
CA VAL A 315 -8.13 -17.23 9.39
C VAL A 315 -7.54 -16.41 10.53
N SER A 316 -6.22 -16.21 10.52
CA SER A 316 -5.53 -15.34 11.48
C SER A 316 -4.89 -14.17 10.75
N MET A 317 -5.30 -12.95 11.11
CA MET A 317 -4.79 -11.70 10.55
C MET A 317 -4.11 -10.88 11.65
N PRO A 318 -2.77 -10.91 11.77
CA PRO A 318 -2.07 -10.31 12.91
C PRO A 318 -1.99 -8.78 12.85
N SER A 319 -2.20 -8.14 11.70
CA SER A 319 -1.89 -6.71 11.52
C SER A 319 -2.92 -5.89 10.75
N ILE A 320 -4.21 -5.94 11.13
CA ILE A 320 -5.28 -5.14 10.51
C ILE A 320 -5.23 -3.68 11.00
N GLU A 321 -4.89 -2.73 10.12
CA GLU A 321 -4.70 -1.32 10.47
C GLU A 321 -5.95 -0.46 10.17
N VAL A 322 -6.98 -0.58 11.00
CA VAL A 322 -8.27 0.10 10.77
C VAL A 322 -8.75 0.98 11.93
N GLY A 323 -9.57 1.96 11.56
CA GLY A 323 -10.28 2.85 12.47
C GLY A 323 -11.51 3.46 11.79
N THR A 324 -12.44 3.95 12.60
CA THR A 324 -13.71 4.56 12.21
C THR A 324 -13.73 6.08 12.45
N VAL A 325 -12.57 6.65 12.84
CA VAL A 325 -12.34 8.08 13.09
C VAL A 325 -11.05 8.56 12.42
N GLY A 326 -11.12 9.71 11.76
CA GLY A 326 -9.99 10.40 11.12
C GLY A 326 -9.65 9.90 9.71
N GLY A 327 -8.80 10.66 9.01
CA GLY A 327 -8.48 10.42 7.59
C GLY A 327 -9.76 10.41 6.73
N GLY A 328 -9.81 9.52 5.73
CA GLY A 328 -10.96 9.42 4.81
C GLY A 328 -12.32 9.11 5.46
N THR A 329 -12.37 8.72 6.74
CA THR A 329 -13.65 8.50 7.47
C THR A 329 -14.41 9.79 7.79
N VAL A 330 -13.85 10.98 7.49
CA VAL A 330 -14.58 12.26 7.60
C VAL A 330 -15.47 12.56 6.37
N LEU A 331 -15.20 11.89 5.24
CA LEU A 331 -15.88 12.09 3.98
C LEU A 331 -17.29 11.46 4.01
N ALA A 332 -18.29 12.18 3.52
CA ALA A 332 -19.70 11.79 3.66
C ALA A 332 -20.05 10.39 3.09
N PRO A 333 -19.55 9.97 1.90
CA PRO A 333 -19.83 8.62 1.39
C PRO A 333 -19.27 7.52 2.29
N GLN A 334 -18.03 7.68 2.77
CA GLN A 334 -17.36 6.75 3.67
C GLN A 334 -18.07 6.70 5.04
N GLN A 335 -18.57 7.84 5.54
CA GLN A 335 -19.40 7.90 6.74
C GLN A 335 -20.70 7.10 6.58
N ALA A 336 -21.40 7.24 5.45
CA ALA A 336 -22.64 6.50 5.19
C ALA A 336 -22.40 4.98 5.16
N VAL A 337 -21.25 4.53 4.65
CA VAL A 337 -20.86 3.11 4.66
C VAL A 337 -20.57 2.60 6.09
N LEU A 338 -19.89 3.39 6.93
CA LEU A 338 -19.68 3.04 8.35
C LEU A 338 -20.98 3.09 9.16
N GLU A 339 -21.93 3.94 8.77
CA GLU A 339 -23.25 4.08 9.38
C GLU A 339 -24.16 2.89 9.05
N MET A 340 -24.11 2.40 7.81
CA MET A 340 -24.74 1.13 7.40
C MET A 340 -24.25 -0.06 8.23
N LEU A 341 -22.97 -0.03 8.66
CA LEU A 341 -22.36 -1.04 9.53
C LEU A 341 -22.59 -0.78 11.03
N GLY A 342 -23.25 0.32 11.42
CA GLY A 342 -23.50 0.68 12.83
C GLY A 342 -22.28 1.16 13.63
N ILE A 343 -21.16 1.48 12.96
CA ILE A 343 -19.84 1.72 13.57
C ILE A 343 -19.22 3.08 13.17
N LYS A 344 -20.03 4.02 12.69
CA LYS A 344 -19.60 5.39 12.33
C LYS A 344 -19.05 6.14 13.54
N GLY A 345 -17.84 6.67 13.40
CA GLY A 345 -17.21 7.52 14.42
C GLY A 345 -16.70 6.75 15.64
N ALA A 346 -16.45 7.49 16.73
CA ALA A 346 -16.00 6.92 18.00
C ALA A 346 -17.14 6.24 18.74
N HIS A 347 -16.87 5.12 19.40
CA HIS A 347 -17.87 4.45 20.22
C HIS A 347 -18.14 5.27 21.50
N PRO A 348 -19.40 5.57 21.87
CA PRO A 348 -19.72 6.59 22.86
C PRO A 348 -19.28 6.27 24.30
N THR A 349 -19.22 4.98 24.67
CA THR A 349 -18.93 4.55 26.05
C THR A 349 -17.69 3.66 26.19
N HIS A 350 -17.21 3.07 25.08
CA HIS A 350 -16.09 2.11 25.08
C HIS A 350 -15.14 2.43 23.91
N PRO A 351 -14.23 3.40 24.04
CA PRO A 351 -13.35 3.83 22.96
C PRO A 351 -12.56 2.67 22.34
N GLY A 352 -12.64 2.52 21.03
CA GLY A 352 -12.02 1.44 20.25
C GLY A 352 -13.01 0.35 19.80
N GLN A 353 -14.18 0.23 20.41
CA GLN A 353 -15.12 -0.84 20.10
C GLN A 353 -15.63 -0.81 18.65
N ASN A 354 -15.81 0.37 18.03
CA ASN A 354 -16.24 0.48 16.62
C ASN A 354 -15.12 0.02 15.67
N ALA A 355 -13.88 0.45 15.94
CA ALA A 355 -12.73 0.03 15.14
C ALA A 355 -12.41 -1.48 15.32
N GLN A 356 -12.65 -2.04 16.51
CA GLN A 356 -12.50 -3.48 16.78
C GLN A 356 -13.57 -4.30 16.07
N ALA A 357 -14.83 -3.84 16.07
CA ALA A 357 -15.91 -4.46 15.30
C ALA A 357 -15.59 -4.45 13.78
N LEU A 358 -15.07 -3.34 13.25
CA LEU A 358 -14.62 -3.26 11.86
C LEU A 358 -13.55 -4.30 11.52
N ALA A 359 -12.53 -4.48 12.36
CA ALA A 359 -11.49 -5.49 12.12
C ALA A 359 -12.04 -6.93 12.15
N ARG A 360 -13.00 -7.22 13.04
CA ARG A 360 -13.70 -8.52 13.10
C ARG A 360 -14.51 -8.79 11.82
N MET A 361 -15.27 -7.78 11.35
CA MET A 361 -16.00 -7.85 10.09
C MET A 361 -15.06 -8.08 8.89
N ILE A 362 -13.89 -7.44 8.88
CA ILE A 362 -12.87 -7.63 7.84
C ILE A 362 -12.31 -9.06 7.84
N ALA A 363 -11.91 -9.59 9.00
CA ALA A 363 -11.41 -10.97 9.09
C ALA A 363 -12.45 -12.01 8.63
N ALA A 364 -13.73 -11.81 9.01
CA ALA A 364 -14.83 -12.65 8.55
C ALA A 364 -15.12 -12.51 7.05
N ALA A 365 -14.99 -11.30 6.48
CA ALA A 365 -15.10 -11.06 5.04
C ALA A 365 -13.96 -11.70 4.24
N VAL A 366 -12.73 -11.67 4.77
CA VAL A 366 -11.56 -12.35 4.19
C VAL A 366 -11.78 -13.87 4.18
N MET A 367 -12.24 -14.45 5.30
CA MET A 367 -12.61 -15.87 5.36
C MET A 367 -13.67 -16.25 4.30
N ALA A 368 -14.68 -15.41 4.08
CA ALA A 368 -15.68 -15.63 3.03
C ALA A 368 -15.08 -15.59 1.62
N GLY A 369 -14.19 -14.63 1.35
CA GLY A 369 -13.45 -14.54 0.09
C GLY A 369 -12.58 -15.77 -0.16
N GLU A 370 -11.74 -16.12 0.82
CA GLU A 370 -10.83 -17.28 0.81
C GLU A 370 -11.59 -18.60 0.56
N LEU A 371 -12.67 -18.86 1.30
CA LEU A 371 -13.46 -20.09 1.15
C LEU A 371 -14.03 -20.22 -0.27
N SER A 372 -14.53 -19.13 -0.84
CA SER A 372 -15.08 -19.15 -2.20
C SER A 372 -13.97 -19.28 -3.26
N LEU A 373 -12.86 -18.55 -3.12
CA LEU A 373 -11.72 -18.61 -4.04
C LEU A 373 -11.07 -20.00 -4.04
N MET A 374 -10.74 -20.54 -2.87
CA MET A 374 -10.15 -21.88 -2.71
C MET A 374 -11.07 -22.96 -3.29
N SER A 375 -12.39 -22.84 -3.12
CA SER A 375 -13.33 -23.78 -3.76
C SER A 375 -13.38 -23.64 -5.28
N ALA A 376 -13.26 -22.43 -5.83
CA ALA A 376 -13.23 -22.19 -7.27
C ALA A 376 -11.93 -22.70 -7.91
N LEU A 377 -10.81 -22.63 -7.19
CA LEU A 377 -9.54 -23.24 -7.57
C LEU A 377 -9.61 -24.77 -7.52
N ALA A 378 -10.04 -25.34 -6.40
CA ALA A 378 -10.15 -26.80 -6.20
C ALA A 378 -11.08 -27.47 -7.23
N ALA A 379 -12.13 -26.77 -7.68
CA ALA A 379 -13.06 -27.25 -8.70
C ALA A 379 -12.68 -26.85 -10.15
N GLY A 380 -11.56 -26.15 -10.38
CA GLY A 380 -11.13 -25.70 -11.72
C GLY A 380 -12.05 -24.64 -12.36
N HIS A 381 -12.87 -23.95 -11.58
CA HIS A 381 -13.90 -23.01 -12.06
C HIS A 381 -13.42 -21.57 -12.25
N LEU A 382 -12.24 -21.20 -11.74
CA LEU A 382 -11.76 -19.81 -11.67
C LEU A 382 -11.85 -19.05 -13.02
N ILE A 383 -11.26 -19.59 -14.08
CA ILE A 383 -11.23 -18.94 -15.40
C ILE A 383 -12.65 -18.75 -15.96
N ARG A 384 -13.54 -19.73 -15.77
CA ARG A 384 -14.93 -19.67 -16.26
C ARG A 384 -15.71 -18.56 -15.56
N ALA A 385 -15.50 -18.36 -14.26
CA ALA A 385 -16.14 -17.30 -13.50
C ALA A 385 -15.66 -15.90 -13.94
N HIS A 386 -14.34 -15.68 -14.05
CA HIS A 386 -13.82 -14.40 -14.53
C HIS A 386 -14.22 -14.11 -15.99
N MET A 387 -14.29 -15.10 -16.88
CA MET A 387 -14.78 -14.85 -18.25
C MET A 387 -16.25 -14.41 -18.29
N ALA A 388 -17.10 -14.93 -17.40
CA ALA A 388 -18.52 -14.58 -17.34
C ALA A 388 -18.79 -13.20 -16.71
N HIS A 389 -17.99 -12.78 -15.72
CA HIS A 389 -18.27 -11.58 -14.91
C HIS A 389 -17.23 -10.45 -15.00
N ASN A 390 -16.00 -10.74 -15.45
CA ASN A 390 -14.91 -9.76 -15.59
C ASN A 390 -14.58 -9.44 -17.06
N ARG A 391 -15.17 -10.18 -18.03
CA ARG A 391 -15.00 -9.98 -19.48
C ARG A 391 -16.29 -10.16 -20.30
N SER A 392 -17.47 -9.99 -19.69
CA SER A 392 -18.72 -9.95 -20.46
C SER A 392 -18.68 -8.77 -21.44
N GLN A 393 -18.89 -9.04 -22.73
CA GLN A 393 -18.59 -8.11 -23.83
C GLN A 393 -19.41 -6.81 -23.83
N THR A 394 -20.42 -6.68 -22.96
CA THR A 394 -21.46 -5.66 -23.06
C THR A 394 -21.05 -4.24 -22.71
N ASN A 395 -19.90 -4.00 -22.03
CA ASN A 395 -19.50 -2.64 -21.60
C ASN A 395 -17.97 -2.39 -21.50
N THR A 396 -17.10 -3.28 -21.99
CA THR A 396 -15.65 -3.02 -21.96
C THR A 396 -15.25 -2.10 -23.12
N PRO A 397 -14.51 -1.00 -22.88
CA PRO A 397 -13.94 -0.18 -23.96
C PRO A 397 -13.11 -1.03 -24.93
N ALA A 398 -13.15 -0.67 -26.22
CA ALA A 398 -12.51 -1.46 -27.28
C ALA A 398 -11.02 -1.71 -26.96
N ALA A 399 -10.59 -2.97 -27.03
CA ALA A 399 -9.25 -3.36 -26.63
C ALA A 399 -8.18 -2.68 -27.51
N SER A 400 -7.42 -1.77 -26.91
CA SER A 400 -6.23 -1.15 -27.51
C SER A 400 -5.11 -2.18 -27.63
N ARG A 401 -5.21 -3.08 -28.62
CA ARG A 401 -4.10 -3.98 -28.97
C ARG A 401 -2.93 -3.13 -29.48
N PRO A 402 -1.74 -3.20 -28.87
CA PRO A 402 -0.53 -2.69 -29.50
C PRO A 402 -0.34 -3.41 -30.83
N ALA A 403 -0.07 -2.67 -31.91
CA ALA A 403 0.26 -3.27 -33.19
C ALA A 403 1.69 -3.84 -33.13
N THR A 404 1.84 -5.11 -32.78
CA THR A 404 3.12 -5.82 -32.85
C THR A 404 3.52 -5.99 -34.32
N PRO A 405 4.65 -5.44 -34.80
CA PRO A 405 5.13 -5.70 -36.14
C PRO A 405 5.52 -7.18 -36.28
N GLY A 406 4.78 -7.93 -37.10
CA GLY A 406 5.05 -9.34 -37.34
C GLY A 406 6.26 -9.57 -38.26
N PRO A 407 7.07 -10.61 -38.05
CA PRO A 407 8.23 -10.88 -38.89
C PRO A 407 7.83 -11.53 -40.24
N GLY A 408 7.76 -10.70 -41.28
CA GLY A 408 8.19 -11.06 -42.64
C GLY A 408 7.18 -11.69 -43.61
N MET A 409 6.98 -11.02 -44.75
CA MET A 409 7.02 -11.63 -46.09
C MET A 409 7.70 -10.66 -47.07
N SER A 410 8.64 -11.17 -47.88
CA SER A 410 9.45 -10.44 -48.87
C SER A 410 8.89 -10.63 -50.30
N PRO A 411 9.58 -10.18 -51.38
CA PRO A 411 10.35 -8.96 -51.61
C PRO A 411 9.75 -8.12 -52.77
N VAL A 412 10.08 -6.82 -52.84
CA VAL A 412 9.83 -6.02 -54.08
C VAL A 412 11.17 -5.78 -54.78
N ALA A 413 11.33 -6.33 -55.98
CA ALA A 413 12.43 -6.02 -56.88
C ALA A 413 12.05 -4.83 -57.77
N GLY A 414 12.86 -3.77 -57.80
CA GLY A 414 12.59 -2.61 -58.66
C GLY A 414 13.51 -1.41 -58.45
N GLN A 415 14.59 -1.35 -59.22
CA GLN A 415 15.34 -0.14 -59.62
C GLN A 415 15.97 0.74 -58.52
N LEU A 416 17.26 0.48 -58.27
CA LEU A 416 18.21 1.49 -57.78
C LEU A 416 18.53 2.48 -58.91
N ALA A 417 18.18 3.76 -58.72
CA ALA A 417 18.72 4.87 -59.51
C ALA A 417 19.93 5.49 -58.80
N SER A 418 21.00 5.75 -59.55
CA SER A 418 22.31 6.16 -59.03
C SER A 418 22.38 7.64 -58.64
N VAL A 419 23.01 7.95 -57.49
CA VAL A 419 23.55 9.29 -57.19
C VAL A 419 25.07 9.25 -57.37
N PRO A 420 25.66 10.08 -58.25
CA PRO A 420 27.11 10.03 -58.51
C PRO A 420 27.89 10.81 -57.45
N VAL A 421 28.94 10.18 -56.91
CA VAL A 421 29.98 10.86 -56.11
C VAL A 421 31.18 11.14 -57.00
N SER A 422 31.54 12.41 -57.17
CA SER A 422 32.68 12.84 -57.99
C SER A 422 33.99 12.69 -57.21
N MET A 423 34.93 11.89 -57.73
CA MET A 423 36.30 11.81 -57.22
C MET A 423 37.21 12.86 -57.88
N GLY A 424 37.90 13.66 -57.06
CA GLY A 424 39.03 14.50 -57.47
C GLY A 424 40.36 13.76 -57.34
N VAL A 425 41.27 13.96 -58.29
CA VAL A 425 42.53 13.20 -58.44
C VAL A 425 43.71 13.85 -57.66
N VAL A 426 44.82 13.11 -57.52
CA VAL A 426 45.84 13.18 -56.46
C VAL A 426 47.18 13.83 -56.91
N THR A 427 48.09 14.11 -55.95
CA THR A 427 49.59 14.19 -56.02
C THR A 427 50.26 15.60 -55.90
N PRO A 428 51.59 15.75 -55.57
CA PRO A 428 52.09 15.85 -54.17
C PRO A 428 53.26 16.86 -53.91
N VAL A 429 54.00 16.71 -52.77
CA VAL A 429 55.28 17.35 -52.31
C VAL A 429 55.20 18.86 -51.91
N SER A 430 55.96 19.47 -50.97
CA SER A 430 57.19 19.11 -50.23
C SER A 430 57.47 19.86 -48.88
N SER A 431 58.19 19.18 -47.96
CA SER A 431 59.31 19.66 -47.08
C SER A 431 59.20 20.79 -46.01
N VAL A 432 59.51 20.39 -44.74
CA VAL A 432 60.48 20.99 -43.76
C VAL A 432 60.22 22.36 -43.08
N ALA A 433 60.11 22.36 -41.73
CA ALA A 433 61.00 23.06 -40.77
C ALA A 433 60.57 22.94 -39.28
N THR A 434 61.53 22.86 -38.35
CA THR A 434 61.43 22.88 -36.86
C THR A 434 62.63 23.66 -36.26
N PRO A 435 62.78 23.85 -34.92
CA PRO A 435 61.81 23.78 -33.82
C PRO A 435 61.46 25.20 -33.27
N PRO A 436 62.14 25.89 -32.29
CA PRO A 436 63.05 25.50 -31.19
C PRO A 436 62.40 24.97 -29.88
N VAL A 437 63.07 25.14 -28.71
CA VAL A 437 62.96 24.28 -27.48
C VAL A 437 63.11 25.07 -26.15
N GLY A 438 62.50 24.57 -25.06
CA GLY A 438 62.86 24.87 -23.65
C GLY A 438 61.93 24.19 -22.60
N SER A 439 62.16 22.96 -22.14
CA SER A 439 63.11 22.51 -21.07
C SER A 439 62.79 23.08 -19.68
N ASN A 440 62.77 22.32 -18.57
CA ASN A 440 63.69 21.23 -18.22
C ASN A 440 63.22 20.34 -17.03
N SER A 441 63.70 19.08 -16.96
CA SER A 441 64.07 18.26 -15.76
C SER A 441 63.15 18.19 -14.49
N SER A 442 63.02 17.08 -13.73
CA SER A 442 63.75 15.79 -13.69
C SER A 442 63.05 14.76 -12.78
N GLU A 443 63.18 13.46 -13.12
CA GLU A 443 62.98 12.28 -12.24
C GLU A 443 64.37 11.82 -11.68
N PRO A 444 64.56 10.82 -10.76
CA PRO A 444 63.93 9.48 -10.82
C PRO A 444 63.64 8.70 -9.50
N GLY A 445 62.83 7.64 -9.64
CA GLY A 445 62.83 6.43 -8.79
C GLY A 445 62.02 6.47 -7.47
N SER A 446 61.46 5.38 -6.95
CA SER A 446 61.38 3.99 -7.44
C SER A 446 60.35 3.19 -6.60
N GLY A 447 59.85 2.04 -7.09
CA GLY A 447 59.28 0.99 -6.22
C GLY A 447 57.77 0.70 -6.30
N SER A 448 57.43 -0.41 -6.98
CA SER A 448 56.43 -1.43 -6.61
C SER A 448 55.08 -1.06 -5.96
N GLY A 449 53.97 -1.49 -6.58
CA GLY A 449 52.66 -1.63 -5.91
C GLY A 449 51.51 -1.89 -6.89
N SER A 450 51.01 -3.12 -6.95
CA SER A 450 49.98 -3.57 -7.91
C SER A 450 48.53 -3.25 -7.49
N SER A 451 47.61 -3.42 -8.45
CA SER A 451 46.14 -3.59 -8.30
C SER A 451 45.36 -2.42 -7.66
N SER A 452 44.78 -1.51 -8.45
CA SER A 452 43.49 -1.67 -9.17
C SER A 452 42.25 -1.61 -8.24
N VAL A 453 41.80 -0.39 -7.94
CA VAL A 453 40.46 -0.12 -7.40
C VAL A 453 39.59 0.41 -8.52
N SER A 454 38.61 -0.39 -8.97
CA SER A 454 37.62 0.04 -9.95
C SER A 454 36.53 0.87 -9.27
N SER A 455 36.39 2.12 -9.73
CA SER A 455 35.24 2.95 -9.44
C SER A 455 33.98 2.37 -10.09
N SER A 456 32.89 2.26 -9.33
CA SER A 456 31.54 2.13 -9.91
C SER A 456 30.60 3.10 -9.22
N SER A 457 29.81 3.80 -10.03
CA SER A 457 29.07 4.99 -9.65
C SER A 457 27.72 4.68 -9.01
N THR A 458 27.44 5.33 -7.88
CA THR A 458 26.14 5.32 -7.23
C THR A 458 25.05 5.90 -8.16
N VAL A 459 24.11 5.07 -8.60
CA VAL A 459 22.89 5.53 -9.27
C VAL A 459 21.70 5.38 -8.32
N THR A 460 21.31 6.50 -7.70
CA THR A 460 20.10 6.58 -6.88
C THR A 460 18.85 6.66 -7.77
N HIS A 461 18.13 5.56 -7.95
CA HIS A 461 16.79 5.61 -8.54
C HIS A 461 15.73 5.81 -7.45
N ALA A 462 15.16 7.02 -7.41
CA ALA A 462 13.95 7.30 -6.67
C ALA A 462 12.73 6.85 -7.51
N THR A 463 12.04 5.80 -7.07
CA THR A 463 10.80 5.34 -7.70
C THR A 463 9.59 5.76 -6.90
N ALA A 464 8.96 6.86 -7.32
CA ALA A 464 7.55 7.11 -6.99
C ALA A 464 6.70 6.05 -7.68
N ALA A 465 5.68 5.52 -7.00
CA ALA A 465 4.82 4.46 -7.53
C ALA A 465 3.52 5.04 -8.13
N PRO A 466 3.25 4.85 -9.43
CA PRO A 466 1.92 4.97 -10.02
C PRO A 466 1.26 3.59 -10.18
N THR A 467 -0.07 3.59 -10.19
CA THR A 467 -0.92 2.39 -10.17
C THR A 467 -1.15 1.79 -11.56
N LEU A 468 -1.39 0.47 -11.61
CA LEU A 468 -1.99 -0.34 -12.71
C LEU A 468 -1.13 -0.64 -13.96
N ILE A 469 -0.86 -1.93 -14.18
CA ILE A 469 -1.47 -2.80 -15.25
C ILE A 469 -0.62 -4.10 -15.28
N SER A 470 -1.21 -5.24 -14.91
CA SER A 470 -0.62 -6.56 -15.17
C SER A 470 -1.52 -7.37 -16.10
N SER A 471 -1.09 -7.51 -17.36
CA SER A 471 -1.70 -8.42 -18.33
C SER A 471 -0.94 -9.74 -18.37
N SER A 472 -1.58 -10.83 -17.99
CA SER A 472 -1.01 -12.18 -18.00
C SER A 472 -0.80 -12.73 -19.42
N SER A 473 0.37 -13.33 -19.69
CA SER A 473 0.54 -14.29 -20.79
C SER A 473 1.64 -15.33 -20.50
N SER A 474 1.19 -16.53 -20.12
CA SER A 474 1.64 -17.89 -20.47
C SER A 474 3.13 -18.30 -20.60
N PRO A 475 3.48 -19.57 -20.32
CA PRO A 475 4.87 -20.03 -20.19
C PRO A 475 5.50 -20.54 -21.49
N SER A 476 6.83 -20.62 -21.51
CA SER A 476 7.62 -21.44 -22.45
C SER A 476 8.70 -22.22 -21.70
N SER A 477 8.88 -23.48 -22.09
CA SER A 477 9.72 -24.49 -21.45
C SER A 477 11.19 -24.50 -21.93
N SER A 478 12.01 -25.33 -21.26
CA SER A 478 13.41 -25.72 -21.57
C SER A 478 14.47 -24.61 -21.44
N SER A 479 15.67 -24.89 -20.95
CA SER A 479 16.33 -26.19 -20.67
C SER A 479 17.04 -26.20 -19.31
#